data_AF-A0A2E9QDJ5-F1
#
_entry.id   AF-A0A2E9QDJ5-F1
#
_cell.length_a   1.000
_cell.length_b   1.000
_cell.length_c   1.000
_cell.angle_alpha   90.00
_cell.angle_beta   90.00
_cell.angle_gamma   90.00
#
_symmetry.space_group_name_H-M   'P 1'
#
loop_
_entity.id
_entity.type
_entity.pdbx_description
1 polymer ?
#
loop_
_entity_poly.entity_id
_entity_poly.type
_entity_poly.pdbx_seq_one_letter_code
_entity_poly.pdbx_strand_id
1 'polypeptide(L)'
;MFGLPYESKRMQLRRFLVWPAALLLGLTFSSGCTELSVPPVIEETFMIPPPDQGPGVRITWEGEGLESPEWIRSYTVYRIFFDDLENTSGSIRTLLEPGVVQSIHRNEFKVARDTGFTDSNNELNRYATAQTDCTLSIKVEQRDLSYFPRREFVQTPGGIRPGHIVTLFRYNLCVDDECQDYKIERTVRTHTDEAAQRLEMEANMVLKEIQKQTYTFLRQNRALCEDSSNN
;
A
#
# COMPACT_ATOMS: atom_id res chain seq x y z
N MET A 1 13.32 75.61 -55.10
CA MET A 1 13.87 76.51 -54.05
C MET A 1 12.95 76.36 -52.83
N PHE A 2 13.49 75.82 -51.74
CA PHE A 2 13.01 75.72 -50.34
C PHE A 2 11.54 75.41 -49.99
N GLY A 3 11.37 74.42 -49.09
CA GLY A 3 10.19 74.33 -48.20
C GLY A 3 9.85 72.93 -47.66
N LEU A 4 10.68 72.36 -46.77
CA LEU A 4 10.22 71.37 -45.78
C LEU A 4 9.30 72.09 -44.75
N PRO A 5 8.28 71.45 -44.15
CA PRO A 5 8.57 70.58 -43.00
C PRO A 5 7.58 69.42 -42.78
N TYR A 6 8.07 68.27 -42.31
CA TYR A 6 7.35 67.59 -41.24
C TYR A 6 8.30 66.69 -40.45
N GLU A 7 8.58 67.14 -39.22
CA GLU A 7 9.23 66.38 -38.18
C GLU A 7 8.23 65.48 -37.44
N SER A 8 8.78 64.41 -36.88
CA SER A 8 8.25 63.66 -35.74
C SER A 8 7.17 62.60 -36.03
N LYS A 9 7.57 61.33 -35.94
CA LYS A 9 7.54 60.56 -34.69
C LYS A 9 7.95 59.12 -34.99
N ARG A 10 9.13 58.72 -34.48
CA ARG A 10 9.41 57.31 -34.17
C ARG A 10 8.42 56.88 -33.11
N MET A 11 7.34 56.21 -33.50
CA MET A 11 6.51 55.46 -32.56
C MET A 11 6.97 54.01 -32.54
N GLN A 12 7.44 53.67 -31.35
CA GLN A 12 7.89 52.39 -30.83
C GLN A 12 7.06 51.21 -31.34
N LEU A 13 7.70 50.35 -32.13
CA LEU A 13 7.23 49.00 -32.39
C LEU A 13 7.66 48.12 -31.20
N ARG A 14 6.90 48.16 -30.10
CA ARG A 14 7.10 47.24 -28.98
C ARG A 14 5.77 46.87 -28.33
N ARG A 15 5.55 45.55 -28.24
CA ARG A 15 4.52 44.82 -27.48
C ARG A 15 3.16 44.83 -28.21
N PHE A 16 2.45 43.72 -28.43
CA PHE A 16 2.32 42.49 -27.65
C PHE A 16 2.00 41.33 -28.60
N LEU A 17 2.85 40.31 -28.62
CA LEU A 17 2.57 39.04 -29.31
C LEU A 17 3.23 37.92 -28.50
N VAL A 18 2.79 37.76 -27.25
CA VAL A 18 3.20 36.65 -26.35
C VAL A 18 1.98 35.95 -25.75
N TRP A 19 0.78 36.20 -26.29
CA TRP A 19 -0.49 35.75 -25.71
C TRP A 19 -1.33 34.91 -26.70
N PRO A 20 -0.75 33.86 -27.30
CA PRO A 20 -1.56 32.64 -27.45
C PRO A 20 -0.88 31.37 -26.91
N ALA A 21 0.42 31.38 -26.59
CA ALA A 21 1.12 30.18 -26.13
C ALA A 21 0.78 29.77 -24.68
N ALA A 22 0.39 30.73 -23.84
CA ALA A 22 0.02 30.45 -22.45
C ALA A 22 -1.36 29.77 -22.30
N LEU A 23 -2.21 29.82 -23.33
CA LEU A 23 -3.54 29.21 -23.29
C LEU A 23 -3.54 27.73 -23.71
N LEU A 24 -2.49 27.26 -24.40
CA LEU A 24 -2.29 25.85 -24.75
C LEU A 24 -1.55 25.05 -23.66
N LEU A 25 -0.81 25.72 -22.77
CA LEU A 25 -0.22 25.09 -21.58
C LEU A 25 -1.23 24.91 -20.44
N GLY A 26 -2.40 25.57 -20.50
CA GLY A 26 -3.50 25.37 -19.54
C GLY A 26 -4.42 24.19 -19.88
N LEU A 27 -4.20 23.53 -21.03
CA LEU A 27 -5.01 22.39 -21.50
C LEU A 27 -4.30 21.04 -21.37
N THR A 28 -3.12 20.98 -20.77
CA THR A 28 -2.69 19.74 -20.09
C THR A 28 -3.42 19.66 -18.75
N PHE A 29 -4.75 19.65 -18.81
CA PHE A 29 -5.54 18.96 -17.81
C PHE A 29 -5.07 17.52 -17.89
N SER A 30 -4.13 17.19 -17.01
CA SER A 30 -4.11 15.95 -16.26
C SER A 30 -5.40 15.17 -16.47
N SER A 31 -5.41 14.25 -17.43
CA SER A 31 -5.96 12.92 -17.20
C SER A 31 -5.14 12.37 -16.04
N GLY A 32 -5.56 12.75 -14.83
CA GLY A 32 -4.80 12.55 -13.62
C GLY A 32 -4.97 11.09 -13.24
N CYS A 33 -3.97 10.26 -13.56
CA CYS A 33 -3.82 8.96 -12.93
C CYS A 33 -4.07 9.13 -11.44
N THR A 34 -5.13 8.49 -10.96
CA THR A 34 -5.41 8.49 -9.53
C THR A 34 -4.39 7.54 -8.93
N GLU A 35 -3.53 8.05 -8.06
CA GLU A 35 -2.49 7.24 -7.41
C GLU A 35 -3.09 6.62 -6.13
N LEU A 36 -2.94 5.30 -5.98
CA LEU A 36 -3.29 4.61 -4.74
C LEU A 36 -2.05 4.53 -3.84
N SER A 37 -2.14 5.15 -2.67
CA SER A 37 -1.07 5.15 -1.69
C SER A 37 -1.52 4.49 -0.38
N VAL A 38 -1.02 3.28 -0.15
CA VAL A 38 -1.18 2.55 1.11
C VAL A 38 0.15 2.62 1.86
N PRO A 39 0.19 3.27 3.04
CA PRO A 39 1.41 3.31 3.82
C PRO A 39 1.71 1.96 4.48
N PRO A 40 2.99 1.65 4.77
CA PRO A 40 3.35 0.50 5.59
C PRO A 40 2.66 0.55 6.95
N VAL A 41 2.33 -0.62 7.51
CA VAL A 41 1.68 -0.69 8.82
C VAL A 41 2.71 -0.54 9.93
N ILE A 42 2.74 0.65 10.51
CA ILE A 42 3.62 1.02 11.61
C ILE A 42 2.77 1.77 12.64
N GLU A 43 2.82 1.38 13.90
CA GLU A 43 2.25 2.21 14.96
C GLU A 43 3.19 3.38 15.27
N GLU A 44 2.70 4.62 15.13
CA GLU A 44 3.48 5.88 15.24
C GLU A 44 4.20 6.05 16.58
N THR A 45 3.64 5.49 17.66
CA THR A 45 4.18 5.64 19.02
C THR A 45 5.09 4.47 19.44
N PHE A 46 5.23 3.44 18.60
CA PHE A 46 6.01 2.28 18.95
C PHE A 46 7.48 2.48 18.61
N MET A 47 8.25 2.95 19.59
CA MET A 47 9.69 2.77 19.55
C MET A 47 10.00 1.29 19.78
N ILE A 48 10.49 0.61 18.76
CA ILE A 48 11.00 -0.77 18.88
C ILE A 48 12.11 -0.74 19.95
N PRO A 49 11.89 -1.32 21.15
CA PRO A 49 12.88 -1.25 22.22
C PRO A 49 14.14 -2.03 21.80
N PRO A 50 15.34 -1.62 22.26
CA PRO A 50 16.53 -2.44 22.05
C PRO A 50 16.32 -3.83 22.68
N PRO A 51 16.72 -4.91 21.99
CA PRO A 51 16.33 -6.26 22.35
C PRO A 51 17.23 -6.83 23.46
N ASP A 52 16.90 -6.57 24.72
CA ASP A 52 17.74 -7.08 25.81
C ASP A 52 17.47 -8.57 26.12
N GLN A 53 16.25 -9.11 25.95
CA GLN A 53 15.92 -10.51 26.30
C GLN A 53 14.84 -11.12 25.38
N GLY A 54 14.83 -12.44 25.19
CA GLY A 54 13.82 -13.19 24.41
C GLY A 54 14.39 -14.11 23.31
N PRO A 55 13.61 -15.13 22.87
CA PRO A 55 14.02 -16.04 21.80
C PRO A 55 14.00 -15.34 20.43
N GLY A 56 14.88 -15.78 19.54
CA GLY A 56 15.02 -15.28 18.18
C GLY A 56 14.09 -15.97 17.19
N VAL A 57 13.27 -15.18 16.51
CA VAL A 57 12.29 -15.62 15.53
C VAL A 57 12.78 -15.30 14.13
N ARG A 58 12.91 -16.32 13.29
CA ARG A 58 13.12 -16.14 11.85
C ARG A 58 11.78 -15.93 11.17
N ILE A 59 11.67 -14.87 10.37
CA ILE A 59 10.45 -14.63 9.58
C ILE A 59 10.63 -15.24 8.18
N THR A 60 9.64 -16.00 7.74
CA THR A 60 9.56 -16.56 6.40
C THR A 60 8.21 -16.22 5.77
N TRP A 61 8.23 -15.97 4.46
CA TRP A 61 7.05 -15.56 3.70
C TRP A 61 6.82 -16.54 2.55
N GLU A 62 5.60 -17.05 2.43
CA GLU A 62 5.21 -18.01 1.40
C GLU A 62 3.92 -17.56 0.72
N GLY A 63 3.82 -17.72 -0.60
CA GLY A 63 2.61 -17.37 -1.35
C GLY A 63 2.89 -16.75 -2.72
N GLU A 64 1.85 -16.69 -3.55
CA GLU A 64 1.96 -16.18 -4.91
C GLU A 64 1.86 -14.65 -4.98
N GLY A 65 2.85 -14.03 -5.63
CA GLY A 65 2.90 -12.59 -5.89
C GLY A 65 2.89 -11.73 -4.62
N LEU A 66 3.54 -12.22 -3.56
CA LEU A 66 3.83 -11.45 -2.35
C LEU A 66 4.56 -10.13 -2.64
N GLU A 67 5.42 -10.14 -3.66
CA GLU A 67 6.21 -9.01 -4.14
C GLU A 67 5.51 -8.19 -5.24
N SER A 68 4.31 -8.59 -5.65
CA SER A 68 3.57 -7.87 -6.70
C SER A 68 3.03 -6.55 -6.15
N PRO A 69 3.32 -5.41 -6.80
CA PRO A 69 2.71 -4.14 -6.43
C PRO A 69 1.23 -4.08 -6.82
N GLU A 70 0.72 -5.00 -7.64
CA GLU A 70 -0.64 -4.94 -8.21
C GLU A 70 -1.65 -5.83 -7.45
N TRP A 71 -1.63 -5.77 -6.12
CA TRP A 71 -2.60 -6.53 -5.32
C TRP A 71 -3.97 -5.83 -5.19
N ILE A 72 -4.01 -4.50 -5.30
CA ILE A 72 -5.24 -3.71 -5.37
C ILE A 72 -5.65 -3.60 -6.83
N ARG A 73 -6.87 -4.00 -7.14
CA ARG A 73 -7.39 -3.97 -8.51
C ARG A 73 -8.66 -3.13 -8.59
N SER A 74 -8.78 -2.39 -9.68
CA SER A 74 -9.99 -1.66 -10.01
C SER A 74 -10.37 -1.95 -11.44
N TYR A 75 -11.67 -2.02 -11.70
CA TYR A 75 -12.20 -2.18 -13.05
C TYR A 75 -12.90 -0.89 -13.47
N THR A 76 -12.79 -0.53 -14.75
CA THR A 76 -13.33 0.72 -15.30
C THR A 76 -14.72 0.51 -15.94
N VAL A 77 -15.50 1.60 -16.11
CA VAL A 77 -16.86 1.58 -16.71
C VAL A 77 -16.88 2.20 -18.10
N TYR A 78 -17.81 1.76 -18.95
CA TYR A 78 -18.10 2.29 -20.29
C TYR A 78 -18.59 3.77 -20.36
N ARG A 79 -18.70 4.54 -19.25
CA ARG A 79 -19.23 5.91 -19.31
C ARG A 79 -18.33 7.04 -18.77
N ILE A 80 -17.29 6.82 -17.96
CA ILE A 80 -16.29 7.86 -17.59
C ILE A 80 -15.21 7.26 -16.67
N PHE A 81 -13.96 7.66 -16.97
CA PHE A 81 -12.70 7.68 -16.20
C PHE A 81 -12.68 6.96 -14.85
N PHE A 82 -12.17 5.72 -14.86
CA PHE A 82 -11.04 5.46 -13.97
C PHE A 82 -9.83 5.66 -14.88
N ASP A 83 -9.07 6.74 -14.68
CA ASP A 83 -7.69 6.74 -15.16
C ASP A 83 -7.01 5.53 -14.52
N ASP A 84 -6.10 4.87 -15.25
CA ASP A 84 -5.41 3.68 -14.75
C ASP A 84 -4.92 3.95 -13.32
N LEU A 85 -5.51 3.26 -12.33
CA LEU A 85 -5.12 3.38 -10.93
C LEU A 85 -3.73 2.75 -10.80
N GLU A 86 -2.70 3.58 -10.78
CA GLU A 86 -1.36 3.11 -10.50
C GLU A 86 -1.22 2.87 -8.99
N ASN A 87 -0.89 1.64 -8.63
CA ASN A 87 -0.57 1.31 -7.25
C ASN A 87 0.92 1.56 -7.00
N THR A 88 1.22 2.60 -6.23
CA THR A 88 2.60 2.96 -5.84
C THR A 88 2.93 2.54 -4.41
N SER A 89 2.00 1.88 -3.73
CA SER A 89 2.11 1.48 -2.32
C SER A 89 3.15 0.40 -2.04
N GLY A 90 3.66 -0.28 -3.06
CA GLY A 90 4.52 -1.45 -2.90
C GLY A 90 3.75 -2.75 -2.66
N SER A 91 4.49 -3.82 -2.41
CA SER A 91 3.96 -5.17 -2.29
C SER A 91 3.34 -5.43 -0.91
N ILE A 92 2.47 -6.44 -0.79
CA ILE A 92 1.88 -6.84 0.51
C ILE A 92 2.95 -7.09 1.55
N ARG A 93 4.03 -7.78 1.13
CA ARG A 93 5.12 -8.11 2.02
C ARG A 93 5.83 -6.85 2.52
N THR A 94 6.20 -5.95 1.61
CA THR A 94 6.84 -4.67 1.98
C THR A 94 5.99 -3.87 2.96
N LEU A 95 4.67 -3.87 2.78
CA LEU A 95 3.71 -3.16 3.62
C LEU A 95 3.51 -3.79 5.01
N LEU A 96 3.59 -5.12 5.12
CA LEU A 96 3.36 -5.85 6.37
C LEU A 96 4.63 -6.05 7.21
N GLU A 97 5.79 -6.22 6.57
CA GLU A 97 7.06 -6.54 7.22
C GLU A 97 7.36 -5.66 8.45
N PRO A 98 7.28 -4.32 8.37
CA PRO A 98 7.49 -3.46 9.54
C PRO A 98 6.52 -3.78 10.69
N GLY A 99 5.25 -4.00 10.38
CA GLY A 99 4.22 -4.29 11.37
C GLY A 99 4.42 -5.65 12.05
N VAL A 100 4.85 -6.67 11.30
CA VAL A 100 5.21 -8.00 11.83
C VAL A 100 6.41 -7.90 12.77
N VAL A 101 7.45 -7.15 12.37
CA VAL A 101 8.62 -6.90 13.23
C VAL A 101 8.21 -6.22 14.54
N GLN A 102 7.30 -5.24 14.49
CA GLN A 102 6.74 -4.64 15.71
C GLN A 102 6.01 -5.67 16.56
N SER A 103 5.18 -6.54 15.97
CA SER A 103 4.45 -7.59 16.68
C SER A 103 5.38 -8.60 17.37
N ILE A 104 6.52 -8.94 16.75
CA ILE A 104 7.56 -9.79 17.34
C ILE A 104 8.14 -9.12 18.59
N HIS A 105 8.65 -7.88 18.46
CA HIS A 105 9.26 -7.17 19.58
C HIS A 105 8.27 -6.88 20.72
N ARG A 106 6.98 -6.65 20.43
CA ARG A 106 5.93 -6.46 21.45
C ARG A 106 5.65 -7.70 22.27
N ASN A 107 5.91 -8.87 21.72
CA ASN A 107 5.81 -10.13 22.43
C ASN A 107 7.14 -10.55 23.04
N GLU A 108 8.08 -9.60 23.19
CA GLU A 108 9.42 -9.77 23.77
C GLU A 108 10.25 -10.86 23.07
N PHE A 109 10.05 -11.03 21.76
CA PHE A 109 10.93 -11.81 20.90
C PHE A 109 12.00 -10.92 20.28
N LYS A 110 13.02 -11.57 19.71
CA LYS A 110 14.05 -10.94 18.86
C LYS A 110 13.85 -11.39 17.41
N VAL A 111 14.23 -10.55 16.45
CA VAL A 111 14.30 -10.97 15.05
C VAL A 111 15.64 -11.68 14.81
N ALA A 112 15.59 -12.86 14.20
CA ALA A 112 16.77 -13.63 13.87
C ALA A 112 17.52 -13.05 12.67
N ARG A 113 18.86 -13.17 12.67
CA ARG A 113 19.77 -12.61 11.66
C ARG A 113 19.55 -13.13 10.24
N ASP A 114 19.05 -14.35 10.11
CA ASP A 114 18.80 -15.00 8.82
C ASP A 114 17.41 -14.67 8.24
N THR A 115 16.68 -13.74 8.87
CA THR A 115 15.46 -13.17 8.31
C THR A 115 15.78 -12.43 7.02
N GLY A 116 15.33 -12.95 5.89
CA GLY A 116 15.60 -12.35 4.58
C GLY A 116 14.62 -11.26 4.24
N PHE A 117 14.76 -10.05 4.80
CA PHE A 117 13.89 -8.89 4.51
C PHE A 117 13.86 -8.52 3.01
N THR A 118 12.79 -7.83 2.58
CA THR A 118 12.74 -7.24 1.23
C THR A 118 13.76 -6.10 1.06
N ASP A 119 14.23 -5.88 -0.18
CA ASP A 119 15.17 -4.81 -0.51
C ASP A 119 14.66 -3.42 -0.10
N SER A 120 13.34 -3.20 -0.19
CA SER A 120 12.67 -1.95 0.20
C SER A 120 12.74 -1.67 1.70
N ASN A 121 12.98 -2.70 2.53
CA ASN A 121 12.97 -2.61 3.99
C ASN A 121 14.34 -2.93 4.62
N ASN A 122 15.43 -2.70 3.89
CA ASN A 122 16.80 -2.97 4.36
C ASN A 122 17.18 -2.27 5.67
N GLU A 123 16.54 -1.15 6.00
CA GLU A 123 16.71 -0.48 7.31
C GLU A 123 16.30 -1.37 8.49
N LEU A 124 15.46 -2.39 8.27
CA LEU A 124 15.06 -3.36 9.31
C LEU A 124 16.18 -4.32 9.70
N ASN A 125 17.25 -4.44 8.90
CA ASN A 125 18.40 -5.30 9.21
C ASN A 125 19.02 -4.99 10.57
N ARG A 126 18.91 -3.74 11.06
CA ARG A 126 19.39 -3.35 12.39
C ARG A 126 18.69 -4.09 13.55
N TYR A 127 17.50 -4.64 13.32
CA TYR A 127 16.73 -5.38 14.32
C TYR A 127 17.04 -6.88 14.31
N ALA A 128 17.59 -7.41 13.22
CA ALA A 128 17.96 -8.80 13.05
C ALA A 128 19.29 -9.08 13.77
N THR A 129 19.21 -9.37 15.08
CA THR A 129 20.38 -9.42 15.97
C THR A 129 20.59 -10.79 16.64
N ALA A 130 19.56 -11.63 16.67
CA ALA A 130 19.56 -12.91 17.39
C ALA A 130 19.88 -14.12 16.49
N GLN A 131 20.20 -15.25 17.13
CA GLN A 131 20.19 -16.57 16.48
C GLN A 131 18.75 -17.07 16.38
N THR A 132 18.48 -17.97 15.45
CA THR A 132 17.15 -18.55 15.23
C THR A 132 16.87 -19.64 16.26
N ASP A 133 15.82 -19.45 17.05
CA ASP A 133 15.27 -20.43 17.99
C ASP A 133 13.98 -21.07 17.43
N CYS A 134 13.19 -20.31 16.67
CA CYS A 134 11.98 -20.80 16.00
C CYS A 134 11.70 -20.02 14.69
N THR A 135 10.85 -20.58 13.83
CA THR A 135 10.48 -19.98 12.54
C THR A 135 9.01 -19.57 12.52
N LEU A 136 8.75 -18.27 12.31
CA LEU A 136 7.43 -17.76 11.97
C LEU A 136 7.25 -17.80 10.45
N SER A 137 6.40 -18.67 9.93
CA SER A 137 5.96 -18.67 8.53
C SER A 137 4.64 -17.95 8.37
N ILE A 138 4.60 -16.98 7.45
CA ILE A 138 3.41 -16.26 7.01
C ILE A 138 3.09 -16.71 5.59
N LYS A 139 2.09 -17.58 5.47
CA LYS A 139 1.70 -18.19 4.19
C LYS A 139 0.43 -17.56 3.67
N VAL A 140 0.55 -16.73 2.63
CA VAL A 140 -0.59 -16.10 1.96
C VAL A 140 -1.12 -17.03 0.86
N GLU A 141 -2.31 -17.57 1.07
CA GLU A 141 -2.96 -18.50 0.14
C GLU A 141 -3.84 -17.78 -0.89
N GLN A 142 -4.55 -16.76 -0.43
CA GLN A 142 -5.47 -16.01 -1.28
C GLN A 142 -5.41 -14.53 -0.93
N ARG A 143 -5.31 -13.68 -1.95
CA ARG A 143 -5.29 -12.23 -1.82
C ARG A 143 -6.08 -11.58 -2.97
N ASP A 144 -7.17 -10.92 -2.63
CA ASP A 144 -7.95 -10.14 -3.58
C ASP A 144 -8.51 -8.90 -2.88
N LEU A 145 -8.24 -7.73 -3.45
CA LEU A 145 -8.85 -6.47 -3.07
C LEU A 145 -9.26 -5.76 -4.35
N SER A 146 -10.53 -5.91 -4.70
CA SER A 146 -11.05 -5.54 -6.01
C SER A 146 -12.27 -4.63 -5.90
N TYR A 147 -12.28 -3.53 -6.66
CA TYR A 147 -13.48 -2.70 -6.87
C TYR A 147 -14.21 -3.08 -8.15
N PHE A 148 -15.46 -3.54 -8.02
CA PHE A 148 -16.38 -3.84 -9.10
C PHE A 148 -17.39 -2.70 -9.27
N PRO A 149 -17.25 -1.84 -10.29
CA PRO A 149 -18.25 -0.82 -10.55
C PRO A 149 -19.54 -1.46 -11.05
N ARG A 150 -20.67 -0.79 -10.81
CA ARG A 150 -21.94 -1.20 -11.38
C ARG A 150 -21.94 -0.90 -12.87
N ARG A 151 -22.36 -1.86 -13.71
CA ARG A 151 -22.54 -1.63 -15.16
C ARG A 151 -23.65 -0.61 -15.38
N GLU A 152 -23.29 0.56 -15.89
CA GLU A 152 -24.26 1.59 -16.30
C GLU A 152 -24.33 1.65 -17.84
N PHE A 153 -25.52 1.45 -18.40
CA PHE A 153 -25.75 1.63 -19.83
C PHE A 153 -25.88 3.12 -20.15
N VAL A 154 -25.24 3.55 -21.25
CA VAL A 154 -25.14 4.95 -21.71
C VAL A 154 -26.50 5.65 -21.87
N GLN A 155 -27.59 4.90 -22.00
CA GLN A 155 -28.88 5.44 -22.44
C GLN A 155 -29.72 6.11 -21.35
N THR A 156 -29.36 6.01 -20.06
CA THR A 156 -30.15 6.66 -18.99
C THR A 156 -29.29 7.62 -18.17
N PRO A 157 -29.62 8.93 -18.11
CA PRO A 157 -28.94 9.91 -17.27
C PRO A 157 -29.41 9.79 -15.81
N GLY A 158 -29.24 8.62 -15.20
CA GLY A 158 -29.42 8.43 -13.76
C GLY A 158 -28.17 8.89 -12.99
N GLY A 159 -28.31 9.15 -11.68
CA GLY A 159 -27.16 9.39 -10.80
C GLY A 159 -26.27 8.16 -10.66
N ILE A 160 -24.96 8.38 -10.46
CA ILE A 160 -23.92 7.34 -10.33
C ILE A 160 -24.30 6.39 -9.21
N ARG A 161 -24.56 5.13 -9.55
CA ARG A 161 -24.94 4.09 -8.58
C ARG A 161 -23.69 3.49 -7.92
N PRO A 162 -23.77 3.11 -6.64
CA PRO A 162 -22.63 2.53 -5.95
C PRO A 162 -22.26 1.15 -6.53
N GLY A 163 -20.96 0.90 -6.61
CA GLY A 163 -20.34 -0.40 -6.89
C GLY A 163 -20.02 -1.18 -5.62
N HIS A 164 -19.16 -2.19 -5.74
CA HIS A 164 -18.76 -3.07 -4.63
C HIS A 164 -17.25 -3.20 -4.54
N ILE A 165 -16.69 -3.02 -3.35
CA ILE A 165 -15.34 -3.48 -3.03
C ILE A 165 -15.46 -4.87 -2.41
N VAL A 166 -14.74 -5.84 -2.96
CA VAL A 166 -14.61 -7.19 -2.43
C VAL A 166 -13.20 -7.36 -1.90
N THR A 167 -13.11 -7.72 -0.63
CA THR A 167 -11.86 -7.99 0.08
C THR A 167 -11.87 -9.45 0.48
N LEU A 168 -10.91 -10.22 0.00
CA LEU A 168 -10.72 -11.62 0.34
C LEU A 168 -9.24 -11.89 0.59
N PHE A 169 -8.91 -12.17 1.84
CA PHE A 169 -7.55 -12.48 2.27
C PHE A 169 -7.58 -13.76 3.10
N ARG A 170 -6.81 -14.77 2.69
CA ARG A 170 -6.62 -16.02 3.43
C ARG A 170 -5.15 -16.28 3.61
N TYR A 171 -4.75 -16.57 4.83
CA TYR A 171 -3.36 -16.79 5.16
C TYR A 171 -3.24 -17.63 6.42
N ASN A 172 -2.13 -18.33 6.55
CA ASN A 172 -1.80 -19.14 7.72
C ASN A 172 -0.60 -18.51 8.41
N LEU A 173 -0.63 -18.51 9.73
CA LEU A 173 0.53 -18.22 10.56
C LEU A 173 0.99 -19.54 11.18
N CYS A 174 2.27 -19.86 11.05
CA CYS A 174 2.85 -21.04 11.66
C CYS A 174 4.07 -20.64 12.49
N VAL A 175 4.15 -21.12 13.74
CA VAL A 175 5.42 -21.17 14.49
C VAL A 175 5.90 -22.61 14.42
N ASP A 176 7.00 -22.83 13.71
CA ASP A 176 7.50 -24.16 13.37
C ASP A 176 6.38 -25.03 12.75
N ASP A 177 5.93 -26.09 13.42
CA ASP A 177 4.89 -27.01 12.93
C ASP A 177 3.45 -26.62 13.34
N GLU A 178 3.28 -25.68 14.28
CA GLU A 178 1.97 -25.29 14.79
C GLU A 178 1.38 -24.13 13.98
N CYS A 179 0.29 -24.40 13.25
CA CYS A 179 -0.33 -23.47 12.31
C CYS A 179 -1.73 -23.05 12.73
N GLN A 180 -2.08 -21.80 12.43
CA GLN A 180 -3.43 -21.27 12.55
C GLN A 180 -3.86 -20.56 11.26
N ASP A 181 -5.04 -20.92 10.78
CA ASP A 181 -5.64 -20.36 9.57
C ASP A 181 -6.44 -19.09 9.89
N TYR A 182 -6.26 -18.07 9.07
CA TYR A 182 -6.97 -16.80 9.17
C TYR A 182 -7.63 -16.42 7.85
N LYS A 183 -8.82 -15.80 7.96
CA LYS A 183 -9.61 -15.35 6.83
C LYS A 183 -10.23 -13.99 7.09
N ILE A 184 -10.03 -13.08 6.16
CA ILE A 184 -10.70 -11.77 6.10
C ILE A 184 -11.54 -11.76 4.83
N GLU A 185 -12.86 -11.71 4.98
CA GLU A 185 -13.81 -11.62 3.86
C GLU A 185 -14.81 -10.51 4.13
N ARG A 186 -14.81 -9.49 3.26
CA ARG A 186 -15.67 -8.31 3.40
C ARG A 186 -16.16 -7.86 2.03
N THR A 187 -17.38 -7.35 2.00
CA THR A 187 -17.93 -6.67 0.83
C THR A 187 -18.55 -5.35 1.25
N VAL A 188 -18.11 -4.26 0.64
CA VAL A 188 -18.53 -2.91 0.98
C VAL A 188 -19.09 -2.21 -0.26
N ARG A 189 -20.14 -1.41 -0.07
CA ARG A 189 -20.68 -0.55 -1.14
C ARG A 189 -20.01 0.82 -1.07
N THR A 190 -19.60 1.33 -2.23
CA THR A 190 -19.01 2.67 -2.36
C THR A 190 -19.35 3.26 -3.72
N HIS A 191 -19.46 4.58 -3.78
CA HIS A 191 -19.63 5.30 -5.05
C HIS A 191 -18.30 5.34 -5.81
N THR A 192 -18.38 5.48 -7.14
CA THR A 192 -17.22 5.40 -8.04
C THR A 192 -16.16 6.47 -7.73
N ASP A 193 -16.60 7.67 -7.36
CA ASP A 193 -15.76 8.81 -6.99
C ASP A 193 -15.03 8.63 -5.65
N GLU A 194 -15.58 7.82 -4.74
CA GLU A 194 -14.97 7.50 -3.44
C GLU A 194 -14.14 6.20 -3.45
N ALA A 195 -14.17 5.45 -4.55
CA ALA A 195 -13.67 4.08 -4.58
C ALA A 195 -12.15 3.99 -4.36
N ALA A 196 -11.35 4.95 -4.84
CA ALA A 196 -9.90 4.96 -4.61
C ALA A 196 -9.56 5.09 -3.11
N GLN A 197 -10.09 6.13 -2.45
CA GLN A 197 -9.93 6.32 -1.01
C GLN A 197 -10.45 5.12 -0.21
N ARG A 198 -11.57 4.52 -0.65
CA ARG A 198 -12.12 3.36 0.03
C ARG A 198 -11.27 2.11 -0.14
N LEU A 199 -10.66 1.89 -1.31
CA LEU A 199 -9.71 0.80 -1.53
C LEU A 199 -8.49 0.93 -0.62
N GLU A 200 -7.91 2.13 -0.50
CA GLU A 200 -6.80 2.39 0.44
C GLU A 200 -7.20 2.09 1.88
N MET A 201 -8.40 2.50 2.28
CA MET A 201 -8.91 2.24 3.63
C MET A 201 -9.10 0.74 3.89
N GLU A 202 -9.69 0.00 2.95
CA GLU A 202 -9.88 -1.45 3.08
C GLU A 202 -8.52 -2.18 3.08
N ALA A 203 -7.56 -1.77 2.25
CA ALA A 203 -6.19 -2.29 2.28
C ALA A 203 -5.55 -2.09 3.66
N ASN A 204 -5.57 -0.86 4.18
CA ASN A 204 -5.04 -0.54 5.50
C ASN A 204 -5.71 -1.36 6.62
N MET A 205 -7.03 -1.59 6.54
CA MET A 205 -7.73 -2.41 7.52
C MET A 205 -7.29 -3.88 7.47
N VAL A 206 -7.10 -4.44 6.27
CA VAL A 206 -6.58 -5.82 6.10
C VAL A 206 -5.20 -5.92 6.75
N LEU A 207 -4.30 -5.01 6.41
CA LEU A 207 -2.93 -5.05 6.89
C LEU A 207 -2.85 -4.92 8.43
N LYS A 208 -3.65 -4.02 9.02
CA LYS A 208 -3.76 -3.86 10.49
C LYS A 208 -4.34 -5.08 11.18
N GLU A 209 -5.34 -5.72 10.59
CA GLU A 209 -5.92 -6.94 11.17
C GLU A 209 -4.90 -8.08 11.14
N ILE A 210 -4.12 -8.23 10.06
CA ILE A 210 -3.03 -9.21 9.97
C ILE A 210 -1.97 -8.95 11.05
N GLN A 211 -1.55 -7.69 11.22
CA GLN A 211 -0.58 -7.34 12.26
C GLN A 211 -1.07 -7.74 13.66
N LYS A 212 -2.34 -7.43 13.97
CA LYS A 212 -2.98 -7.75 15.24
C LYS A 212 -3.12 -9.26 15.47
N GLN A 213 -3.52 -10.00 14.43
CA GLN A 213 -3.62 -11.46 14.46
C GLN A 213 -2.24 -12.09 14.66
N THR A 214 -1.20 -11.58 13.99
CA THR A 214 0.20 -11.98 14.20
C THR A 214 0.66 -11.76 15.63
N TYR A 215 0.37 -10.57 16.21
CA TYR A 215 0.67 -10.29 17.61
C TYR A 215 0.01 -11.30 18.56
N THR A 216 -1.28 -11.57 18.36
CA THR A 216 -2.05 -12.48 19.21
C THR A 216 -1.56 -13.93 19.09
N PHE A 217 -1.25 -14.35 17.87
CA PHE A 217 -0.73 -15.68 17.57
C PHE A 217 0.64 -15.92 18.23
N LEU A 218 1.59 -14.99 18.06
CA LEU A 218 2.91 -15.08 18.68
C LEU A 218 2.82 -15.10 20.21
N ARG A 219 1.91 -14.31 20.79
CA ARG A 219 1.68 -14.30 22.24
C ARG A 219 1.23 -15.66 22.76
N GLN A 220 0.35 -16.34 22.02
CA GLN A 220 -0.21 -17.63 22.42
C GLN A 220 0.81 -18.77 22.26
N ASN A 221 1.69 -18.66 21.26
CA ASN A 221 2.62 -19.72 20.88
C ASN A 221 4.05 -19.47 21.37
N ARG A 222 4.25 -18.54 22.31
CA ARG A 222 5.58 -18.17 22.78
C ARG A 222 6.35 -19.32 23.42
N ALA A 223 5.68 -20.17 24.18
CA ALA A 223 6.32 -21.31 24.84
C ALA A 223 7.03 -22.24 23.85
N LEU A 224 6.52 -22.36 22.61
CA LEU A 224 7.11 -23.21 21.57
C LEU A 224 8.53 -22.76 21.19
N CYS A 225 8.78 -21.44 21.20
CA CYS A 225 10.09 -20.87 20.89
C CYS A 225 11.04 -20.85 22.10
N GLU A 226 10.52 -20.94 23.33
CA GLU A 226 11.35 -20.97 24.54
C GLU A 226 11.87 -22.39 24.80
N ASP A 227 11.06 -23.42 24.53
CA ASP A 227 11.45 -24.82 24.71
C ASP A 227 12.51 -25.29 23.71
N SER A 228 12.57 -24.71 22.51
CA SER A 228 13.61 -25.02 21.51
C SER A 228 15.00 -24.52 21.90
N SER A 229 15.08 -23.46 22.73
CA SER A 229 16.36 -22.88 23.19
C SER A 229 17.05 -23.67 24.31
N ASN A 230 16.36 -24.65 24.91
CA ASN A 230 16.85 -25.48 26.02
C ASN A 230 17.27 -26.91 25.62
N ASN A 231 17.21 -27.25 24.33
CA ASN A 231 17.68 -28.53 23.77
C ASN A 231 18.90 -28.31 22.85
#